data_AF-A0A8S3F4Q9-F1
#
_entry.id   AF-A0A8S3F4Q9-F1
#
_cell.length_a   1.000
_cell.length_b   1.000
_cell.length_c   1.000
_cell.angle_alpha   90.00
_cell.angle_beta   90.00
_cell.angle_gamma   90.00
#
_symmetry.space_group_name_H-M   'P 1'
#
loop_
_entity.id
_entity.type
_entity.pdbx_description
1 polymer ?
#
loop_
_entity_poly.entity_id
_entity_poly.type
_entity_poly.pdbx_seq_one_letter_code
_entity_poly.pdbx_strand_id
1 'polypeptide(L)'
;LFVIIINSFIHVIMYGYYGLSACGPKIQKYLWWKRYITQAQMLQFVAVIIHSIVNLRQQCNFPKIFDLSFLIYGITILMLFANFYLQSYTIRKKQHAKQS
;
A
#
# COMPACT_ATOMS: atom_id res chain seq x y z
N LEU A 1 6.36 0.80 17.35
CA LEU A 1 7.76 0.44 16.98
C LEU A 1 7.80 -0.65 15.89
N PHE A 2 7.18 -1.81 16.11
CA PHE A 2 7.15 -2.91 15.12
C PHE A 2 6.53 -2.52 13.76
N VAL A 3 5.40 -1.80 13.76
CA VAL A 3 4.74 -1.31 12.53
C VAL A 3 5.61 -0.32 11.75
N ILE A 4 6.41 0.48 12.45
CA ILE A 4 7.28 1.51 11.85
C ILE A 4 8.47 0.85 11.17
N ILE A 5 9.09 -0.16 11.81
CA ILE A 5 10.18 -0.94 11.23
C ILE A 5 9.73 -1.62 9.93
N ILE A 6 8.55 -2.25 9.94
CA ILE A 6 8.00 -2.92 8.75
C ILE A 6 7.68 -1.91 7.64
N ASN A 7 7.11 -0.75 7.99
CA ASN A 7 6.87 0.33 7.02
C ASN A 7 8.17 0.79 6.35
N SER A 8 9.20 1.15 7.12
CA SER A 8 10.46 1.62 6.57
C SER A 8 11.15 0.55 5.72
N PHE A 9 11.06 -0.72 6.11
CA PHE A 9 11.59 -1.83 5.32
C PHE A 9 10.89 -1.98 3.96
N ILE A 10 9.56 -1.95 3.93
CA ILE A 10 8.77 -1.98 2.68
C ILE A 10 9.10 -0.74 1.82
N HIS A 11 9.29 0.42 2.45
CA HIS A 11 9.64 1.66 1.77
C HIS A 11 11.02 1.57 1.10
N VAL A 12 12.03 1.02 1.80
CA VAL A 12 13.35 0.77 1.21
C VAL A 12 13.25 -0.16 -0.01
N ILE A 13 12.44 -1.22 0.07
CA ILE A 13 12.20 -2.14 -1.06
C ILE A 13 11.51 -1.42 -2.23
N MET A 14 10.55 -0.54 -1.95
CA MET A 14 9.81 0.21 -2.97
C MET A 14 10.69 1.19 -3.73
N TYR A 15 11.53 1.97 -3.02
CA TYR A 15 12.47 2.89 -3.67
C TYR A 15 13.62 2.15 -4.36
N GLY A 16 14.06 1.02 -3.80
CA GLY A 16 15.00 0.12 -4.46
C GLY A 16 14.43 -0.39 -5.79
N TYR A 17 13.17 -0.83 -5.80
CA TYR A 17 12.47 -1.24 -7.02
C TYR A 17 12.43 -0.12 -8.06
N TYR A 18 12.16 1.13 -7.67
CA TYR A 18 12.17 2.25 -8.60
C TYR A 18 13.57 2.55 -9.15
N GLY A 19 14.61 2.45 -8.31
CA GLY A 19 16.01 2.59 -8.75
C GLY A 19 16.41 1.53 -9.77
N LEU A 20 16.04 0.26 -9.53
CA LEU A 20 16.28 -0.83 -10.49
C LEU A 20 15.46 -0.67 -11.77
N SER A 21 14.22 -0.17 -11.67
CA SER A 21 13.41 0.12 -12.86
C SER A 21 13.98 1.24 -13.73
N ALA A 22 14.79 2.14 -13.16
CA ALA A 22 15.48 3.21 -13.89
C ALA A 22 16.79 2.76 -14.55
N CYS A 23 17.38 1.64 -14.10
CA CYS A 23 18.64 1.10 -14.64
C CYS A 23 18.51 0.39 -16.01
N GLY A 24 17.32 0.31 -16.59
CA GLY A 24 17.13 -0.03 -18.01
C GLY A 24 16.11 -1.13 -18.31
N PRO A 25 15.72 -1.26 -19.61
CA PRO A 25 14.60 -2.10 -20.06
C PRO A 25 14.81 -3.61 -19.87
N LYS A 26 16.07 -4.07 -19.73
CA LYS A 26 16.39 -5.49 -19.48
C LYS A 26 15.99 -5.94 -18.09
N ILE A 27 16.14 -5.08 -17.07
CA ILE A 27 15.74 -5.38 -15.69
C ILE A 27 14.23 -5.25 -15.55
N GLN A 28 13.62 -4.34 -16.34
CA GLN A 28 12.16 -4.09 -16.39
C GLN A 28 11.32 -5.37 -16.56
N LYS A 29 11.84 -6.34 -17.30
CA LYS A 29 11.19 -7.63 -17.57
C LYS A 29 11.06 -8.53 -16.34
N TYR A 30 11.93 -8.38 -15.34
CA TYR A 30 11.92 -9.17 -14.10
C TYR A 30 11.08 -8.54 -12.98
N LEU A 31 10.52 -7.33 -13.16
CA LEU A 31 9.80 -6.63 -12.09
C LEU A 31 8.33 -7.08 -11.92
N TRP A 32 8.05 -8.37 -12.05
CA TRP A 32 6.69 -8.93 -11.87
C TRP A 32 6.21 -8.85 -10.42
N TRP A 33 7.13 -8.80 -9.46
CA TRP A 33 6.86 -8.64 -8.02
C TRP A 33 6.34 -7.25 -7.59
N LYS A 34 6.17 -6.29 -8.50
CA LYS A 34 5.61 -4.96 -8.16
C LYS A 34 4.26 -5.06 -7.43
N ARG A 35 3.45 -6.06 -7.79
CA ARG A 35 2.13 -6.30 -7.17
C ARG A 35 2.27 -6.61 -5.68
N TYR A 36 3.26 -7.41 -5.30
CA TYR A 36 3.49 -7.79 -3.90
C TYR A 36 3.92 -6.57 -3.08
N ILE A 37 4.74 -5.68 -3.66
CA ILE A 37 5.14 -4.43 -3.01
C ILE A 37 3.91 -3.54 -2.76
N THR A 38 3.06 -3.36 -3.78
CA THR A 38 1.82 -2.56 -3.64
C THR A 38 0.85 -3.17 -2.63
N GLN A 39 0.71 -4.50 -2.59
CA GLN A 39 -0.11 -5.19 -1.59
C GLN A 39 0.44 -5.02 -0.17
N ALA A 40 1.77 -5.15 -0.01
CA ALA A 40 2.43 -4.98 1.27
C ALA A 40 2.27 -3.54 1.80
N GLN A 41 2.35 -2.55 0.91
CA GLN A 41 2.17 -1.13 1.24
C GLN A 41 0.72 -0.82 1.65
N MET A 42 -0.28 -1.40 0.98
CA MET A 42 -1.69 -1.31 1.41
C MET A 42 -1.92 -1.97 2.78
N LEU A 43 -1.35 -3.14 3.02
CA LEU A 43 -1.48 -3.84 4.31
C LEU A 43 -0.89 -3.00 5.46
N GLN A 44 0.23 -2.33 5.20
CA GLN A 44 0.86 -1.42 6.16
C GLN A 44 -0.03 -0.19 6.46
N PHE A 45 -0.71 0.38 5.46
CA PHE A 45 -1.70 1.44 5.71
C PHE A 45 -2.85 0.96 6.60
N VAL A 46 -3.39 -0.24 6.35
CA VAL A 46 -4.45 -0.84 7.18
C VAL A 46 -3.98 -1.06 8.62
N ALA A 47 -2.76 -1.58 8.80
CA ALA A 47 -2.18 -1.80 10.13
C ALA A 47 -1.99 -0.48 10.91
N VAL A 48 -1.58 0.60 10.24
CA VAL A 48 -1.47 1.94 10.83
C VAL A 48 -2.84 2.49 11.25
N ILE A 49 -3.87 2.31 10.41
CA ILE A 49 -5.25 2.71 10.74
C ILE A 49 -5.75 1.96 11.98
N ILE A 50 -5.56 0.64 12.06
CA ILE A 50 -5.95 -0.16 13.23
C ILE A 50 -5.22 0.33 14.48
N HIS A 51 -3.91 0.57 14.37
CA HIS A 51 -3.11 1.06 15.50
C HIS A 51 -3.54 2.46 15.96
N SER A 52 -3.88 3.37 15.03
CA SER A 52 -4.43 4.69 15.33
C SER A 52 -5.80 4.59 16.02
N ILE A 53 -6.68 3.68 15.59
CA ILE A 53 -7.98 3.43 16.25
C ILE A 53 -7.77 2.90 17.68
N VAL A 54 -6.85 1.96 17.89
CA VAL A 54 -6.53 1.44 19.22
C VAL A 54 -5.95 2.55 20.12
N ASN A 55 -5.07 3.39 19.58
CA ASN A 55 -4.52 4.55 20.29
C ASN A 55 -5.61 5.57 20.64
N LEU A 56 -6.60 5.80 19.78
CA LEU A 56 -7.77 6.64 20.07
C LEU A 56 -8.65 6.08 21.20
N ARG A 57 -8.67 4.75 21.38
CA ARG A 57 -9.44 4.08 22.44
C ARG A 57 -8.74 4.16 23.79
N GLN A 58 -7.41 4.18 23.82
CA GLN A 58 -6.63 4.52 25.02
C GLN A 58 -6.59 6.05 25.17
N GLN A 59 -7.47 6.61 26.01
CA GLN A 59 -7.64 8.06 26.18
C GLN A 59 -6.38 8.81 26.66
N CYS A 60 -5.43 9.07 25.77
CA CYS A 60 -4.42 10.10 25.95
C CYS A 60 -4.90 11.41 25.32
N ASN A 61 -4.55 12.53 25.96
CA ASN A 61 -4.99 13.88 25.67
C ASN A 61 -4.34 14.46 24.39
N PHE A 62 -4.27 13.67 23.31
CA PHE A 62 -3.66 14.05 22.03
C PHE A 62 -4.71 14.66 21.09
N PRO A 63 -4.38 15.70 20.30
CA PRO A 63 -5.32 16.38 19.42
C PRO A 63 -5.86 15.42 18.34
N LYS A 64 -7.08 14.93 18.57
CA LYS A 64 -7.82 13.96 17.73
C LYS A 64 -7.97 14.36 16.26
N ILE A 65 -7.82 15.65 15.96
CA ILE A 65 -7.93 16.22 14.62
C ILE A 65 -6.81 15.70 13.70
N PHE A 66 -5.57 15.61 14.20
CA PHE A 66 -4.44 15.13 13.41
C PHE A 66 -4.55 13.64 13.06
N ASP A 67 -4.92 12.81 14.04
CA ASP A 67 -5.18 11.39 13.82
C ASP A 67 -6.31 11.18 12.80
N LEU A 68 -7.42 11.92 12.92
CA LEU A 68 -8.56 11.81 12.01
C LEU A 68 -8.18 12.21 10.56
N SER A 69 -7.41 13.29 10.38
CA SER A 69 -6.93 13.70 9.06
C SER A 69 -6.02 12.63 8.43
N PHE A 70 -5.11 12.04 9.21
CA PHE A 70 -4.25 10.95 8.73
C PHE A 70 -5.07 9.70 8.33
N LEU A 71 -6.11 9.40 9.10
CA LEU A 71 -7.00 8.27 8.86
C LEU A 71 -7.82 8.45 7.57
N ILE A 72 -8.39 9.64 7.35
CA ILE A 72 -9.10 10.00 6.11
C ILE A 72 -8.16 9.91 4.89
N TYR A 73 -6.94 10.44 5.03
CA TYR A 73 -5.94 10.38 3.96
C TYR A 73 -5.54 8.93 3.62
N GLY A 74 -5.30 8.10 4.65
CA GLY A 74 -5.00 6.68 4.49
C GLY A 74 -6.13 5.91 3.81
N ILE A 75 -7.39 6.15 4.19
CA ILE A 75 -8.56 5.53 3.56
C ILE A 75 -8.68 5.92 2.08
N THR A 76 -8.44 7.18 1.73
CA THR A 76 -8.54 7.67 0.35
C THR A 76 -7.48 7.02 -0.55
N ILE A 77 -6.23 6.96 -0.08
CA ILE A 77 -5.12 6.28 -0.78
C ILE A 77 -5.41 4.78 -0.91
N LEU A 78 -5.93 4.14 0.13
CA LEU A 78 -6.30 2.73 0.11
C LEU A 78 -7.36 2.45 -0.96
N MET A 79 -8.41 3.28 -1.06
CA MET A 79 -9.44 3.14 -2.10
C MET A 79 -8.87 3.31 -3.51
N LEU A 80 -7.98 4.27 -3.71
CA LEU A 80 -7.32 4.49 -5.00
C LEU A 80 -6.50 3.27 -5.42
N PHE A 81 -5.70 2.72 -4.50
CA PHE A 81 -4.91 1.52 -4.76
C PHE A 81 -5.77 0.26 -4.93
N ALA A 82 -6.85 0.13 -4.16
CA ALA A 82 -7.81 -0.97 -4.31
C ALA A 82 -8.48 -0.94 -5.68
N ASN A 83 -8.88 0.25 -6.15
CA ASN A 83 -9.45 0.44 -7.48
C ASN A 83 -8.43 0.07 -8.57
N PHE A 84 -7.21 0.59 -8.48
CA PHE A 84 -6.13 0.24 -9.41
C PHE A 84 -5.80 -1.27 -9.42
N TYR A 85 -5.80 -1.91 -8.24
CA TYR A 85 -5.56 -3.33 -8.09
C TYR A 85 -6.68 -4.18 -8.72
N LEU A 86 -7.94 -3.85 -8.44
CA LEU A 86 -9.11 -4.51 -9.03
C LEU A 86 -9.12 -4.35 -10.55
N GLN A 87 -8.83 -3.15 -11.05
CA GLN A 87 -8.81 -2.87 -12.48
C GLN A 87 -7.66 -3.57 -13.21
N SER A 88 -6.46 -3.59 -12.63
CA SER A 88 -5.30 -4.25 -13.23
C SER A 88 -5.33 -5.77 -13.15
N TYR A 89 -5.88 -6.36 -12.08
CA TYR A 89 -5.77 -7.80 -11.83
C TYR A 89 -7.08 -8.59 -11.89
N THR A 90 -8.22 -7.98 -11.56
CA THR A 90 -9.52 -8.69 -11.55
C THR A 90 -10.30 -8.47 -12.84
N ILE A 91 -10.34 -7.24 -13.35
CA ILE A 91 -11.07 -6.90 -14.59
C ILE A 91 -10.37 -7.50 -15.83
N ARG A 92 -9.02 -7.42 -15.90
CA ARG A 92 -8.26 -8.06 -16.99
C ARG A 92 -8.40 -9.59 -17.01
N LYS A 93 -8.51 -10.24 -15.84
CA LYS A 93 -8.76 -11.69 -15.75
C LYS A 93 -10.16 -12.07 -16.25
N LYS A 94 -11.18 -11.28 -15.94
CA LYS A 94 -12.56 -11.49 -16.41
C LYS A 94 -12.71 -11.30 -17.93
N GLN A 95 -11.95 -10.40 -18.55
CA GLN A 95 -11.97 -10.21 -20.01
C GLN A 95 -11.36 -11.41 -20.75
N HIS A 96 -10.23 -11.96 -20.28
CA HIS A 96 -9.66 -13.17 -20.87
C HIS A 96 -10.52 -14.42 -20.67
N ALA A 97 -11.27 -14.52 -19.57
CA ALA A 97 -12.18 -15.65 -19.30
C ALA A 97 -13.52 -15.58 -20.05
N LYS A 98 -13.89 -14.44 -20.62
CA LYS A 98 -15.13 -14.27 -21.42
C LYS A 98 -14.89 -14.46 -22.94
N GLN A 99 -13.63 -14.67 -23.34
CA GLN A 99 -13.18 -14.87 -24.71
C GLN A 99 -12.74 -16.33 -24.99
N SER A 100 -12.88 -17.24 -24.02
CA SER A 100 -12.64 -18.67 -24.14
C SER A 100 -13.92 -19.48 -24.02
#